data_AF-A0A7L5UIP4-F1
#
_entry.id   AF-A0A7L5UIP4-F1
#
_cell.length_a   1.000
_cell.length_b   1.000
_cell.length_c   1.000
_cell.angle_alpha   90.00
_cell.angle_beta   90.00
_cell.angle_gamma   90.00
#
_symmetry.space_group_name_H-M   'P 1'
#
loop_
_entity.id
_entity.type
_entity.pdbx_description
1 polymer ?
#
loop_
_entity_poly.entity_id
_entity_poly.type
_entity_poly.pdbx_seq_one_letter_code
_entity_poly.pdbx_strand_id
1 'polypeptide(L)'
;MYEQQFLLDDDIDYKATEANVKHFLTRIYPRAKRMAGKDLSGIQSPQITDMPKGAPVGNPLEQRIIQRSYAQQVVKATVDAIYRCDAFSREVLDLLYLQGYSDSACYMAIGYQRSQYFKRIKPKALRQFAEAYALDDLEIHNKNRTQNGLKAD
;
A
#
# COMPACT_ATOMS: atom_id res chain seq x y z
N MET A 1 5.18 32.82 -18.53
CA MET A 1 5.84 31.66 -17.92
C MET A 1 4.97 31.10 -16.79
N TYR A 2 3.82 30.53 -17.13
CA TYR A 2 2.96 29.79 -16.18
C TYR A 2 2.48 28.52 -16.88
N GLU A 3 3.39 27.57 -17.04
CA GLU A 3 3.13 26.27 -17.67
C GLU A 3 3.69 25.14 -16.79
N GLN A 4 3.39 25.18 -15.49
CA GLN A 4 3.78 24.10 -14.59
C GLN A 4 2.84 24.00 -13.39
N GLN A 5 1.54 23.89 -13.67
CA GLN A 5 0.55 23.45 -12.69
C GLN A 5 -0.60 22.71 -13.40
N PHE A 6 -0.27 21.69 -14.19
CA PHE A 6 -1.27 20.83 -14.88
C PHE A 6 -1.07 19.33 -14.55
N LEU A 7 -0.15 18.97 -13.65
CA LEU A 7 0.31 17.58 -13.55
C LEU A 7 -0.46 16.72 -12.54
N LEU A 8 -1.26 17.29 -11.64
CA LEU A 8 -1.90 16.55 -10.56
C LEU A 8 -3.22 17.26 -10.20
N ASP A 9 -4.36 16.56 -10.28
CA ASP A 9 -5.50 16.62 -9.32
C ASP A 9 -6.92 16.55 -9.90
N ASP A 10 -7.17 16.76 -11.18
CA ASP A 10 -8.56 17.03 -11.61
C ASP A 10 -9.52 15.82 -11.51
N ASP A 11 -9.02 14.62 -11.19
CA ASP A 11 -9.85 13.41 -11.12
C ASP A 11 -9.69 12.53 -9.88
N ILE A 12 -8.85 12.89 -8.90
CA ILE A 12 -8.63 12.03 -7.72
C ILE A 12 -9.83 12.10 -6.76
N ASP A 13 -10.45 10.95 -6.49
CA ASP A 13 -11.35 10.77 -5.36
C ASP A 13 -10.53 10.55 -4.09
N TYR A 14 -10.27 11.65 -3.38
CA TYR A 14 -9.51 11.61 -2.14
C TYR A 14 -10.13 10.73 -1.06
N LYS A 15 -11.46 10.64 -0.97
CA LYS A 15 -12.11 9.83 0.07
C LYS A 15 -11.95 8.35 -0.25
N ALA A 16 -12.12 7.96 -1.50
CA ALA A 16 -11.89 6.59 -1.94
C ALA A 16 -10.40 6.22 -1.81
N THR A 17 -9.50 7.13 -2.18
CA THR A 17 -8.05 6.96 -2.01
C THR A 17 -7.67 6.75 -0.55
N GLU A 18 -8.14 7.60 0.37
CA GLU A 18 -7.91 7.44 1.82
C GLU A 18 -8.43 6.10 2.34
N ALA A 19 -9.61 5.66 1.89
CA ALA A 19 -10.18 4.37 2.28
C ALA A 19 -9.35 3.20 1.73
N ASN A 20 -8.87 3.30 0.50
CA ASN A 20 -8.03 2.31 -0.16
C ASN A 20 -6.68 2.16 0.56
N VAL A 21 -5.99 3.27 0.81
CA VAL A 21 -4.74 3.29 1.58
C VAL A 21 -4.93 2.73 2.98
N LYS A 22 -6.02 3.12 3.67
CA LYS A 22 -6.33 2.57 4.99
C LYS A 22 -6.57 1.06 4.93
N HIS A 23 -7.27 0.56 3.91
CA HIS A 23 -7.47 -0.88 3.72
C HIS A 23 -6.12 -1.58 3.50
N PHE A 24 -5.29 -1.06 2.59
CA PHE A 24 -3.96 -1.57 2.32
C PHE A 24 -3.11 -1.67 3.60
N LEU A 25 -2.95 -0.56 4.33
CA LEU A 25 -2.11 -0.48 5.54
C LEU A 25 -2.63 -1.32 6.71
N THR A 26 -3.95 -1.56 6.81
CA THR A 26 -4.54 -2.34 7.91
C THR A 26 -4.75 -3.82 7.61
N ARG A 27 -4.82 -4.22 6.33
CA ARG A 27 -5.12 -5.60 5.92
C ARG A 27 -3.99 -6.23 5.11
N ILE A 28 -3.58 -5.56 4.04
CA ILE A 28 -2.63 -6.10 3.06
C ILE A 28 -1.22 -6.07 3.63
N TYR A 29 -0.75 -4.91 4.09
CA TYR A 29 0.60 -4.75 4.63
C TYR A 29 0.89 -5.69 5.82
N PRO A 30 0.03 -5.84 6.85
CA PRO A 30 0.27 -6.79 7.93
C PRO A 30 0.32 -8.25 7.46
N ARG A 31 -0.47 -8.60 6.43
CA ARG A 31 -0.41 -9.95 5.82
C ARG A 31 0.91 -10.15 5.08
N ALA A 32 1.36 -9.18 4.30
CA ALA A 32 2.65 -9.21 3.63
C ALA A 32 3.81 -9.33 4.63
N LYS A 33 3.79 -8.55 5.73
CA LYS A 33 4.79 -8.64 6.82
C LYS A 33 4.88 -10.05 7.40
N ARG A 34 3.74 -10.70 7.66
CA ARG A 34 3.71 -12.10 8.14
C ARG A 34 4.22 -13.10 7.11
N MET A 35 3.94 -12.89 5.82
CA MET A 35 4.40 -13.78 4.75
C MET A 35 5.89 -13.63 4.47
N ALA A 36 6.42 -12.41 4.51
CA ALA A 36 7.84 -12.13 4.30
C ALA A 36 8.74 -12.78 5.37
N GLY A 37 8.29 -12.77 6.63
CA GLY A 37 9.02 -13.29 7.79
C GLY A 37 8.95 -14.80 8.04
N LYS A 38 8.18 -15.58 7.26
CA LYS A 38 8.17 -17.05 7.38
C LYS A 38 9.43 -17.62 6.74
N ASP A 39 10.22 -18.39 7.49
CA ASP A 39 11.36 -19.13 6.95
C ASP A 39 10.92 -20.26 6.02
N LEU A 40 11.67 -20.44 4.92
CA LEU A 40 11.52 -21.58 4.01
C LEU A 40 12.28 -22.82 4.51
N SER A 41 12.97 -22.72 5.66
CA SER A 41 13.80 -23.79 6.23
C SER A 41 13.01 -25.05 6.62
N GLY A 42 11.69 -24.94 6.84
CA GLY A 42 10.79 -26.07 7.06
C GLY A 42 10.27 -26.74 5.79
N ILE A 43 10.62 -26.22 4.61
CA ILE A 43 10.29 -26.86 3.33
C ILE A 43 11.43 -27.81 2.99
N GLN A 44 11.35 -29.04 3.52
CA GLN A 44 12.08 -30.13 2.88
C GLN A 44 11.61 -30.19 1.43
N SER A 45 12.55 -30.05 0.48
CA SER A 45 12.33 -30.45 -0.90
C SER A 45 11.74 -31.86 -0.87
N PRO A 46 10.54 -32.11 -1.43
CA PRO A 46 10.07 -33.48 -1.57
C PRO A 46 11.17 -34.25 -2.27
N GLN A 47 11.61 -35.37 -1.69
CA GLN A 47 12.43 -36.29 -2.47
C GLN A 47 11.61 -36.65 -3.68
N ILE A 48 12.11 -36.29 -4.86
CA ILE A 48 11.51 -36.64 -6.15
C ILE A 48 11.69 -38.15 -6.30
N THR A 49 10.84 -38.93 -5.64
CA THR A 49 10.70 -40.36 -5.86
C THR A 49 9.66 -40.55 -6.94
N ASP A 50 10.13 -41.02 -8.08
CA ASP A 50 9.42 -41.45 -9.28
C ASP A 50 8.41 -40.46 -9.89
N MET A 51 8.89 -39.79 -10.93
CA MET A 51 8.13 -39.00 -11.88
C MET A 51 7.12 -39.88 -12.66
N PRO A 52 5.79 -39.67 -12.54
CA PRO A 52 4.88 -40.07 -13.61
C PRO A 52 4.85 -38.96 -14.65
N LYS A 53 5.02 -39.34 -15.92
CA LYS A 53 4.82 -38.46 -17.07
C LYS A 53 3.36 -37.99 -17.09
N GLY A 54 3.09 -36.76 -16.65
CA GLY A 54 1.73 -36.20 -16.70
C GLY A 54 1.63 -34.73 -16.28
N ALA A 55 1.54 -33.85 -17.28
CA ALA A 55 1.15 -32.42 -17.29
C ALA A 55 1.87 -31.42 -16.32
N PRO A 56 2.26 -30.22 -16.80
CA PRO A 56 2.91 -29.20 -15.97
C PRO A 56 1.86 -28.47 -15.12
N VAL A 57 1.45 -29.07 -14.01
CA VAL A 57 0.71 -28.36 -12.96
C VAL A 57 1.75 -27.64 -12.12
N GLY A 58 1.86 -26.31 -12.29
CA GLY A 58 2.92 -25.47 -11.72
C GLY A 58 3.26 -25.80 -10.26
N ASN A 59 4.56 -25.94 -10.00
CA ASN A 59 5.10 -26.44 -8.74
C ASN A 59 4.64 -25.57 -7.54
N PRO A 60 3.91 -26.12 -6.55
CA PRO A 60 3.48 -25.39 -5.36
C PRO A 60 4.62 -24.70 -4.59
N LEU A 61 5.86 -25.19 -4.75
CA LEU A 61 7.05 -24.57 -4.19
C LEU A 61 7.38 -23.23 -4.86
N GLU A 62 7.36 -23.18 -6.19
CA GLU A 62 7.66 -21.97 -6.96
C GLU A 62 6.63 -20.87 -6.65
N GLN A 63 5.35 -21.24 -6.55
CA GLN A 63 4.30 -20.29 -6.17
C GLN A 63 4.52 -19.68 -4.78
N ARG A 64 4.99 -20.48 -3.80
CA ARG A 64 5.31 -19.98 -2.46
C ARG A 64 6.52 -19.02 -2.47
N ILE A 65 7.53 -19.32 -3.28
CA ILE A 65 8.71 -18.46 -3.45
C ILE A 65 8.30 -17.11 -4.05
N ILE A 66 7.50 -17.13 -5.13
CA ILE A 66 6.99 -15.92 -5.78
C ILE A 66 6.16 -15.08 -4.81
N GLN A 67 5.23 -15.71 -4.07
CA GLN A 67 4.39 -15.01 -3.08
C GLN A 67 5.22 -14.39 -1.96
N ARG A 68 6.27 -15.07 -1.47
CA ARG A 68 7.17 -14.52 -0.46
C ARG A 68 7.96 -13.34 -1.01
N SER A 69 8.50 -13.47 -2.22
CA SER A 69 9.24 -12.39 -2.88
C SER A 69 8.37 -11.15 -3.05
N TYR A 70 7.13 -11.31 -3.52
CA TYR A 70 6.18 -10.21 -3.62
C TYR A 70 5.87 -9.58 -2.24
N ALA A 71 5.64 -10.41 -1.22
CA ALA A 71 5.40 -9.91 0.14
C ALA A 71 6.58 -9.10 0.70
N GLN A 72 7.83 -9.48 0.39
CA GLN A 72 9.02 -8.71 0.76
C GLN A 72 9.06 -7.35 0.04
N GLN A 73 8.70 -7.32 -1.24
CA GLN A 73 8.61 -6.08 -2.00
C GLN A 73 7.55 -5.14 -1.42
N VAL A 74 6.35 -5.65 -1.09
CA VAL A 74 5.29 -4.87 -0.42
C VAL A 74 5.78 -4.27 0.89
N VAL A 75 6.46 -5.06 1.74
CA VAL A 75 6.98 -4.58 3.02
C VAL A 75 8.00 -3.46 2.81
N LYS A 76 8.97 -3.67 1.91
CA LYS A 76 10.00 -2.68 1.62
C LYS A 76 9.39 -1.40 1.04
N ALA A 77 8.54 -1.51 0.02
CA ALA A 77 7.88 -0.38 -0.63
C ALA A 77 7.00 0.43 0.35
N THR A 78 6.31 -0.25 1.27
CA THR A 78 5.50 0.42 2.30
C THR A 78 6.37 1.28 3.21
N VAL A 79 7.49 0.74 3.69
CA VAL A 79 8.42 1.48 4.54
C VAL A 79 9.04 2.64 3.77
N ASP A 80 9.54 2.39 2.56
CA ASP A 80 10.13 3.43 1.70
C ASP A 80 9.13 4.57 1.42
N ALA A 81 7.86 4.27 1.15
CA ALA A 81 6.81 5.27 0.92
C ALA A 81 6.54 6.14 2.16
N ILE A 82 6.47 5.53 3.36
CA ILE A 82 6.35 6.27 4.62
C ILE A 82 7.53 7.22 4.81
N TYR A 83 8.76 6.79 4.51
CA TYR A 83 9.95 7.62 4.66
C TYR A 83 10.07 8.76 3.64
N ARG A 84 9.39 8.66 2.49
CA ARG A 84 9.30 9.70 1.46
C ARG A 84 8.24 10.76 1.74
N CYS A 85 7.27 10.48 2.62
CA CYS A 85 6.29 11.46 3.05
C CYS A 85 6.96 12.63 3.82
N ASP A 86 6.26 13.77 3.94
CA ASP A 86 6.74 14.86 4.79
C ASP A 86 6.89 14.42 6.26
N ALA A 87 7.73 15.11 7.02
CA ALA A 87 8.12 14.68 8.36
C ALA A 87 6.91 14.39 9.28
N PHE A 88 5.85 15.20 9.16
CA PHE A 88 4.66 15.09 9.97
C PHE A 88 3.76 13.92 9.54
N SER A 89 3.56 13.74 8.24
CA SER A 89 2.82 12.62 7.68
C SER A 89 3.51 11.29 7.96
N ARG A 90 4.85 11.28 7.86
CA ARG A 90 5.69 10.15 8.25
C ARG A 90 5.50 9.76 9.70
N GLU A 91 5.53 10.72 10.63
CA GLU A 91 5.32 10.45 12.06
C GLU A 91 3.95 9.82 12.33
N VAL A 92 2.89 10.34 11.72
CA VAL A 92 1.54 9.77 11.86
C VAL A 92 1.47 8.34 11.32
N LEU A 93 2.03 8.08 10.14
CA LEU A 93 2.01 6.75 9.53
C LEU A 93 2.85 5.74 10.32
N ASP A 94 4.02 6.16 10.81
CA ASP A 94 4.91 5.34 11.63
C ASP A 94 4.24 4.92 12.94
N LEU A 95 3.68 5.88 13.70
CA LEU A 95 2.95 5.61 14.94
C LEU A 95 1.79 4.62 14.68
N LEU A 96 0.95 4.88 13.69
CA LEU A 96 -0.23 4.05 13.43
C LEU A 96 0.10 2.65 12.92
N TYR A 97 1.01 2.53 11.94
CA TYR A 97 1.11 1.32 11.12
C TYR A 97 2.41 0.54 11.33
N LEU A 98 3.47 1.17 11.85
CA LEU A 98 4.71 0.50 12.19
C LEU A 98 4.81 0.19 13.68
N GLN A 99 4.41 1.15 14.52
CA GLN A 99 4.43 1.02 15.98
C GLN A 99 3.10 0.49 16.58
N GLY A 100 2.00 0.55 15.83
CA GLY A 100 0.72 -0.04 16.22
C GLY A 100 -0.11 0.82 17.20
N TYR A 101 0.09 2.13 17.20
CA TYR A 101 -0.74 3.05 17.97
C TYR A 101 -2.19 3.01 17.51
N SER A 102 -3.13 3.16 18.46
CA SER A 102 -4.50 3.51 18.12
C SER A 102 -4.58 4.96 17.64
N ASP A 103 -5.65 5.32 16.93
CA ASP A 103 -5.90 6.71 16.54
C ASP A 103 -5.87 7.67 17.74
N SER A 104 -6.42 7.24 18.89
CA SER A 104 -6.40 8.03 20.12
C SER A 104 -5.01 8.24 20.68
N ALA A 105 -4.22 7.16 20.77
CA ALA A 105 -2.85 7.25 21.24
C ALA A 105 -1.99 8.10 20.28
N CYS A 106 -2.21 7.98 18.97
CA CYS A 106 -1.50 8.75 17.95
C CYS A 106 -1.77 10.25 18.11
N TYR A 107 -3.03 10.73 18.10
CA TYR A 107 -3.28 12.17 18.16
C TYR A 107 -2.86 12.80 19.49
N MET A 108 -2.91 12.03 20.60
CA MET A 108 -2.37 12.48 21.88
C MET A 108 -0.86 12.63 21.83
N ALA A 109 -0.14 11.68 21.21
CA ALA A 109 1.32 11.71 21.10
C ALA A 109 1.81 12.91 20.26
N ILE A 110 1.14 13.22 19.15
CA ILE A 110 1.50 14.36 18.29
C ILE A 110 0.91 15.70 18.76
N GLY A 111 0.18 15.73 19.88
CA GLY A 111 -0.34 16.98 20.47
C GLY A 111 -1.54 17.62 19.74
N TYR A 112 -2.33 16.85 19.00
CA TYR A 112 -3.49 17.37 18.26
C TYR A 112 -4.83 16.94 18.84
N GLN A 113 -5.81 17.83 18.73
CA GLN A 113 -7.19 17.48 19.04
C GLN A 113 -7.74 16.43 18.07
N ARG A 114 -8.57 15.53 18.60
CA ARG A 114 -9.27 14.49 17.84
C ARG A 114 -9.92 15.01 16.55
N SER A 115 -10.57 16.18 16.61
CA SER A 115 -11.27 16.76 15.45
C SER A 115 -10.31 17.17 14.32
N GLN A 116 -9.20 17.83 14.65
CA GLN A 116 -8.16 18.22 13.67
C GLN A 116 -7.49 16.99 13.09
N TYR A 117 -7.22 16.00 13.93
CA TYR A 117 -6.60 14.75 13.53
C TYR A 117 -7.38 14.02 12.44
N PHE A 118 -8.68 13.76 12.67
CA PHE A 118 -9.50 13.03 11.70
C PHE A 118 -9.89 13.86 10.48
N LYS A 119 -9.96 15.20 10.58
CA LYS A 119 -10.38 16.05 9.46
C LYS A 119 -9.24 16.46 8.53
N ARG A 120 -8.01 16.53 9.01
CA ARG A 120 -6.89 17.12 8.26
C ARG A 120 -5.64 16.25 8.28
N ILE A 121 -5.19 15.86 9.46
CA ILE A 121 -3.86 15.29 9.65
C ILE A 121 -3.77 13.88 9.08
N LYS A 122 -4.63 12.98 9.54
CA LYS A 122 -4.64 11.60 9.05
C LYS A 122 -4.99 11.52 7.56
N PRO A 123 -6.03 12.24 7.04
CA PRO A 123 -6.29 12.31 5.61
C PRO A 123 -5.09 12.73 4.77
N LYS A 124 -4.40 13.81 5.17
CA LYS A 124 -3.19 14.30 4.49
C LYS A 124 -2.11 13.21 4.44
N ALA A 125 -1.84 12.55 5.56
CA ALA A 125 -0.83 11.51 5.64
C ALA A 125 -1.15 10.31 4.75
N LEU A 126 -2.42 9.88 4.70
CA LEU A 126 -2.85 8.78 3.83
C LEU A 126 -2.73 9.13 2.35
N ARG A 127 -3.01 10.38 1.95
CA ARG A 127 -2.89 10.83 0.55
C ARG A 127 -1.42 10.92 0.11
N GLN A 128 -0.55 11.52 0.92
CA GLN A 128 0.90 11.52 0.63
C GLN A 128 1.47 10.11 0.53
N PHE A 129 0.97 9.17 1.34
CA PHE A 129 1.36 7.78 1.22
C PHE A 129 0.96 7.19 -0.13
N ALA A 130 -0.25 7.48 -0.64
CA ALA A 130 -0.70 7.02 -1.96
C ALA A 130 0.24 7.53 -3.05
N GLU A 131 0.53 8.84 -3.04
CA GLU A 131 1.45 9.49 -4.00
C GLU A 131 2.87 8.89 -3.95
N ALA A 132 3.33 8.50 -2.76
CA ALA A 132 4.69 7.98 -2.55
C ALA A 132 4.84 6.47 -2.78
N TYR A 133 3.75 5.71 -2.83
CA TYR A 133 3.80 4.25 -2.91
C TYR A 133 4.00 3.78 -4.36
N ALA A 134 5.16 3.17 -4.63
CA ALA A 134 5.62 2.90 -5.99
C ALA A 134 5.30 1.49 -6.52
N LEU A 135 4.72 0.60 -5.71
CA LEU A 135 4.52 -0.80 -6.11
C LEU A 135 3.17 -1.04 -6.78
N ASP A 136 2.12 -0.39 -6.29
CA ASP A 136 0.76 -0.44 -6.85
C ASP A 136 0.18 0.95 -6.85
N ASP A 137 -0.77 1.23 -7.74
CA ASP A 137 -1.55 2.45 -7.68
C ASP A 137 -2.61 2.37 -6.58
N LEU A 138 -2.49 3.26 -5.60
CA LEU A 138 -3.45 3.37 -4.51
C LEU A 138 -4.43 4.54 -4.69
N GLU A 139 -4.20 5.41 -5.67
CA GLU A 139 -5.07 6.52 -6.00
C GLU A 139 -6.32 6.01 -6.73
N ILE A 140 -7.46 6.57 -6.37
CA ILE A 140 -8.74 6.24 -6.99
C ILE A 140 -9.19 7.46 -7.78
N HIS A 141 -9.47 7.28 -9.06
CA HIS A 141 -9.91 8.35 -9.96
C HIS A 141 -11.42 8.25 -10.30
N ASN A 142 -12.10 9.38 -10.45
CA ASN A 142 -13.53 9.42 -10.80
C ASN A 142 -13.75 9.11 -12.28
N LYS A 143 -14.27 7.92 -12.60
CA LYS A 143 -14.44 7.41 -13.97
C LYS A 143 -15.33 8.24 -14.95
N ASN A 144 -15.82 9.42 -14.58
CA ASN A 144 -16.91 10.13 -15.27
C ASN A 144 -16.47 11.20 -16.29
N ARG A 145 -15.17 11.45 -16.52
CA ARG A 145 -14.72 12.45 -17.52
C ARG A 145 -13.96 11.89 -18.72
N THR A 146 -13.42 10.67 -18.65
CA THR A 146 -12.64 10.07 -19.76
C THR A 146 -13.47 9.63 -20.97
N GLN A 147 -14.81 9.69 -20.91
CA GLN A 147 -15.70 9.28 -22.01
C GLN A 147 -16.34 10.43 -22.81
N ASN A 148 -16.23 11.69 -22.37
CA ASN A 148 -16.86 12.84 -23.05
C ASN A 148 -15.96 13.56 -24.08
N GLY A 149 -14.76 13.04 -24.36
CA GLY A 149 -13.82 13.61 -25.34
C GLY A 149 -13.81 12.94 -26.72
N LEU A 150 -14.64 11.93 -26.96
CA LEU A 150 -14.61 11.10 -28.19
C LEU A 150 -15.96 11.07 -28.95
N LYS A 151 -16.77 12.12 -28.80
CA LYS A 151 -17.88 12.38 -29.72
C LYS A 151 -17.88 13.84 -30.13
N ALA A 152 -17.09 14.12 -31.16
CA ALA A 152 -17.36 15.20 -32.10
C ALA A 152 -17.61 14.50 -33.45
N ASP A 153 -18.89 14.27 -33.74
CA ASP A 153 -19.38 14.06 -35.10
C ASP A 153 -19.89 15.41 -35.63
#